data_AF-A0A0Q6MI72-F1
#
_entry.id   AF-A0A0Q6MI72-F1
#
_cell.length_a   1.000
_cell.length_b   1.000
_cell.length_c   1.000
_cell.angle_alpha   90.00
_cell.angle_beta   90.00
_cell.angle_gamma   90.00
#
_symmetry.space_group_name_H-M   'P 1'
#
loop_
_entity.id
_entity.type
_entity.pdbx_description
1 polymer ?
#
loop_
_entity_poly.entity_id
_entity_poly.type
_entity_poly.pdbx_seq_one_letter_code
_entity_poly.pdbx_strand_id
1 'polypeptide(L)'
;MPWGESGREPSHDICSCCGVEFGYEDDSLENCLSIRRNWAQVERCKWFSPKDRPLGWDMAAQIRGIPLPYKGAEDEQLIQAFLQAGEPPAQGLAALSAVEKPSR
;
A
#
# COMPACT_ATOMS: atom_id res chain seq x y z
N MET A 1 -16.88 -4.42 2.85
CA MET A 1 -16.27 -5.09 1.66
C MET A 1 -16.19 -4.03 0.56
N PRO A 2 -15.13 -3.97 -0.26
CA PRO A 2 -14.91 -2.90 -1.25
C PRO A 2 -15.97 -2.82 -2.38
N TRP A 3 -16.86 -3.81 -2.47
CA TRP A 3 -17.93 -3.92 -3.45
C TRP A 3 -19.32 -3.52 -2.92
N GLY A 4 -19.37 -2.46 -2.10
CA GLY A 4 -20.61 -1.96 -1.52
C GLY A 4 -21.33 -2.97 -0.61
N GLU A 5 -22.57 -2.64 -0.21
CA GLU A 5 -23.40 -3.54 0.62
C GLU A 5 -23.80 -4.82 -0.14
N SER A 6 -23.88 -4.75 -1.47
CA SER A 6 -24.34 -5.82 -2.35
C SER A 6 -23.25 -6.81 -2.76
N GLY A 7 -21.97 -6.49 -2.50
CA GLY A 7 -20.83 -7.28 -2.93
C GLY A 7 -20.61 -7.29 -4.44
N ARG A 8 -21.34 -6.47 -5.19
CA ARG A 8 -21.41 -6.47 -6.66
C ARG A 8 -21.35 -5.08 -7.28
N GLU A 9 -21.47 -4.03 -6.48
CA GLU A 9 -21.43 -2.65 -6.96
C GLU A 9 -20.15 -1.98 -6.45
N PRO A 10 -19.44 -1.19 -7.29
CA PRO A 10 -18.31 -0.41 -6.83
C PRO A 10 -18.72 0.46 -5.63
N SER A 11 -17.88 0.51 -4.59
CA SER A 11 -18.08 1.50 -3.53
C SER A 11 -17.63 2.90 -3.95
N HIS A 12 -16.76 3.00 -4.97
CA HIS A 12 -16.09 4.24 -5.37
C HIS A 12 -15.25 4.89 -4.25
N ASP A 13 -15.00 4.14 -3.17
CA ASP A 13 -14.14 4.59 -2.09
C ASP A 13 -12.68 4.56 -2.55
N ILE A 14 -11.90 5.54 -2.10
CA ILE A 14 -10.48 5.66 -2.40
C ILE A 14 -9.66 4.98 -1.30
N CYS A 15 -8.78 4.02 -1.64
CA CYS A 15 -7.91 3.42 -0.63
C CYS A 15 -6.97 4.47 -0.04
N SER A 16 -7.00 4.67 1.27
CA SER A 16 -6.03 5.50 2.00
C SER A 16 -4.59 4.98 1.87
N CYS A 17 -4.43 3.71 1.50
CA CYS A 17 -3.16 3.05 1.23
C CYS A 17 -2.51 3.47 -0.09
N CYS A 18 -3.11 3.10 -1.22
CA CYS A 18 -2.51 3.23 -2.55
C CYS A 18 -3.21 4.26 -3.44
N GLY A 19 -4.33 4.84 -2.98
CA GLY A 19 -5.10 5.84 -3.73
C GLY A 19 -6.01 5.27 -4.81
N VAL A 20 -6.15 3.95 -4.89
CA VAL A 20 -7.01 3.26 -5.87
C VAL A 20 -8.48 3.46 -5.56
N GLU A 21 -9.27 3.70 -6.60
CA GLU A 21 -10.74 3.72 -6.52
C GLU A 21 -11.32 2.31 -6.66
N PHE A 22 -12.04 1.86 -5.61
CA PHE A 22 -12.61 0.52 -5.54
C PHE A 22 -13.75 0.30 -6.55
N GLY A 23 -13.64 -0.78 -7.31
CA GLY A 23 -14.54 -1.23 -8.36
C GLY A 23 -14.36 -0.49 -9.69
N TYR A 24 -13.34 0.36 -9.81
CA TYR A 24 -12.95 1.01 -11.08
C TYR A 24 -11.53 0.63 -11.50
N GLU A 25 -10.52 0.92 -10.69
CA GLU A 25 -9.13 0.62 -11.05
C GLU A 25 -8.71 -0.80 -10.62
N ASP A 26 -9.40 -1.40 -9.64
CA ASP A 26 -9.17 -2.77 -9.14
C ASP A 26 -10.27 -3.75 -9.56
N ASP A 27 -10.87 -3.52 -10.73
CA ASP A 27 -12.00 -4.28 -11.27
C ASP A 27 -11.69 -5.75 -11.64
N SER A 28 -10.41 -6.13 -11.63
CA SER A 28 -9.94 -7.47 -11.97
C SER A 28 -8.72 -7.86 -11.13
N LEU A 29 -8.51 -9.18 -10.97
CA LEU A 29 -7.34 -9.68 -10.25
C LEU A 29 -6.03 -9.22 -10.91
N GLU A 30 -5.97 -9.18 -12.24
CA GLU A 30 -4.79 -8.71 -12.97
C GLU A 30 -4.47 -7.25 -12.63
N ASN A 31 -5.49 -6.39 -12.61
CA ASN A 31 -5.33 -4.99 -12.22
C ASN A 31 -4.89 -4.85 -10.75
N CYS A 32 -5.50 -5.60 -9.83
CA CYS A 32 -5.07 -5.65 -8.43
C CYS A 32 -3.58 -6.00 -8.28
N LEU A 33 -3.09 -6.99 -9.03
CA LEU A 33 -1.69 -7.42 -8.99
C LEU A 33 -0.76 -6.35 -9.60
N SER A 34 -1.18 -5.73 -10.71
CA SER A 34 -0.43 -4.64 -11.35
C SER A 34 -0.28 -3.43 -10.43
N ILE A 35 -1.38 -2.99 -9.83
CA ILE A 35 -1.43 -1.91 -8.82
C ILE A 35 -0.49 -2.22 -7.66
N ARG A 36 -0.56 -3.43 -7.10
CA ARG A 36 0.29 -3.84 -5.96
C ARG A 36 1.76 -3.77 -6.33
N ARG A 37 2.13 -4.28 -7.52
CA ARG A 37 3.51 -4.24 -8.01
C ARG A 37 4.00 -2.81 -8.15
N ASN A 38 3.23 -1.94 -8.81
CA ASN A 38 3.58 -0.54 -8.96
C ASN A 38 3.72 0.16 -7.60
N TRP A 39 2.74 -0.01 -6.71
CA TRP A 39 2.74 0.62 -5.39
C TRP A 39 3.96 0.21 -4.55
N ALA A 40 4.32 -1.08 -4.55
CA ALA A 40 5.44 -1.56 -3.76
C ALA A 40 6.83 -1.30 -4.39
N GLN A 41 6.98 -1.42 -5.72
CA GLN A 41 8.28 -1.27 -6.39
C GLN A 41 8.61 0.17 -6.78
N VAL A 42 7.63 0.90 -7.30
CA VAL A 42 7.81 2.25 -7.85
C VAL A 42 7.54 3.29 -6.77
N GLU A 43 6.35 3.26 -6.19
CA GLU A 43 5.93 4.22 -5.15
C GLU A 43 6.50 3.90 -3.76
N ARG A 44 7.15 2.74 -3.62
CA ARG A 44 7.76 2.26 -2.36
C ARG A 44 6.77 2.23 -1.18
N CYS A 45 5.53 1.80 -1.41
CA CYS A 45 4.47 1.76 -0.40
C CYS A 45 4.15 3.14 0.21
N LYS A 46 4.29 4.21 -0.58
CA LYS A 46 3.86 5.55 -0.20
C LYS A 46 2.34 5.56 0.04
N TRP A 47 1.95 5.94 1.25
CA TRP A 47 0.54 6.03 1.62
C TRP A 47 -0.10 7.25 0.97
N PHE A 48 -1.26 7.06 0.35
CA PHE A 48 -2.06 8.16 -0.21
C PHE A 48 -2.51 9.12 0.90
N SER A 49 -2.94 8.57 2.05
CA SER A 49 -3.24 9.33 3.27
C SER A 49 -2.32 8.88 4.41
N PRO A 50 -1.15 9.52 4.61
CA PRO A 50 -0.17 9.11 5.63
C PRO A 50 -0.70 9.04 7.06
N LYS A 51 -1.69 9.87 7.39
CA LYS A 51 -2.36 9.91 8.70
C LYS A 51 -3.15 8.63 9.04
N ASP A 52 -3.52 7.86 8.02
CA ASP A 52 -4.32 6.64 8.17
C ASP A 52 -3.43 5.40 8.24
N ARG A 53 -2.10 5.55 8.13
CA ARG A 53 -1.15 4.44 8.26
C ARG A 53 -1.15 3.91 9.70
N PRO A 54 -1.48 2.62 9.93
CA PRO A 54 -1.43 2.03 11.25
C PRO A 54 -0.01 2.05 11.83
N LEU A 55 0.08 2.22 13.15
CA LEU A 55 1.34 2.06 13.87
C LEU A 55 1.82 0.60 13.75
N GLY A 56 3.09 0.41 13.38
CA GLY A 56 3.66 -0.93 13.19
C GLY A 56 3.17 -1.64 11.92
N TRP A 57 2.63 -0.90 10.94
CA TRP A 57 2.26 -1.48 9.65
C TRP A 57 3.48 -2.07 8.93
N ASP A 58 3.41 -3.36 8.62
CA ASP A 58 4.45 -4.15 7.96
C ASP A 58 3.95 -4.63 6.58
N MET A 59 4.64 -4.19 5.53
CA MET A 59 4.30 -4.49 4.14
C MET A 59 4.31 -6.00 3.85
N ALA A 60 5.36 -6.70 4.30
CA ALA A 60 5.55 -8.12 4.04
C ALA A 60 4.45 -8.96 4.70
N ALA A 61 4.06 -8.61 5.93
CA ALA A 61 2.95 -9.22 6.65
C ALA A 61 1.62 -9.02 5.91
N GLN A 62 1.36 -7.80 5.39
CA GLN A 62 0.14 -7.55 4.62
C GLN A 62 0.06 -8.39 3.35
N ILE A 63 1.13 -8.44 2.53
CA ILE A 63 1.13 -9.24 1.30
C ILE A 63 1.00 -10.73 1.61
N ARG A 64 1.68 -11.23 2.65
CA ARG A 64 1.57 -12.65 3.03
C ARG A 64 0.17 -13.03 3.52
N GLY A 65 -0.56 -12.08 4.13
CA GLY A 65 -1.92 -12.26 4.62
C GLY A 65 -3.01 -12.27 3.54
N ILE A 66 -2.68 -11.96 2.28
CA ILE A 66 -3.66 -11.97 1.18
C ILE A 66 -4.18 -13.39 0.96
N PRO A 67 -5.51 -13.61 0.83
CA PRO A 67 -6.06 -14.94 0.56
C PRO A 67 -5.53 -15.55 -0.74
N LEU A 68 -5.34 -16.87 -0.77
CA LEU A 68 -4.76 -17.60 -1.91
C LEU A 68 -5.38 -17.25 -3.27
N PRO A 69 -6.71 -17.10 -3.43
CA PRO A 69 -7.32 -16.73 -4.71
C PRO A 69 -6.88 -15.35 -5.25
N TYR A 70 -6.31 -14.49 -4.41
CA TYR A 70 -5.90 -13.12 -4.76
C TYR A 70 -4.38 -12.90 -4.67
N LYS A 71 -3.62 -13.99 -4.46
CA LYS A 71 -2.15 -13.96 -4.46
C LYS A 71 -1.59 -13.94 -5.88
N GLY A 72 -0.56 -13.13 -6.07
CA GLY A 72 0.24 -13.13 -7.28
C GLY A 72 1.41 -14.10 -7.16
N ALA A 73 1.84 -14.68 -8.28
CA ALA A 73 3.04 -15.54 -8.32
C ALA A 73 4.33 -14.80 -7.91
N GLU A 74 4.34 -13.47 -8.05
CA GLU A 74 5.48 -12.61 -7.78
C GLU A 74 5.46 -11.99 -6.37
N ASP A 75 4.45 -12.29 -5.54
CA ASP A 75 4.27 -11.64 -4.24
C ASP A 75 5.48 -11.81 -3.31
N GLU A 76 6.10 -13.00 -3.26
CA GLU A 76 7.28 -13.21 -2.40
C GLU A 76 8.50 -12.48 -2.95
N GLN A 77 8.67 -12.43 -4.27
CA GLN A 77 9.77 -11.69 -4.91
C GLN A 77 9.64 -10.18 -4.64
N LEU A 78 8.40 -9.68 -4.68
CA LEU A 78 8.07 -8.30 -4.35
C LEU A 78 8.43 -7.95 -2.91
N ILE A 79 8.11 -8.84 -1.95
CA ILE A 79 8.49 -8.70 -0.54
C ILE A 79 10.01 -8.62 -0.40
N GLN A 80 10.74 -9.56 -0.99
CA GLN A 80 12.20 -9.59 -0.87
C GLN A 80 12.84 -8.33 -1.47
N ALA A 81 12.38 -7.87 -2.63
CA ALA A 81 12.86 -6.65 -3.27
C ALA A 81 12.64 -5.40 -2.40
N PHE A 82 11.50 -5.32 -1.71
CA PHE A 82 11.22 -4.22 -0.78
C PHE A 82 12.11 -4.26 0.46
N LEU A 83 12.26 -5.43 1.10
CA LEU A 83 13.09 -5.59 2.28
C LEU A 83 14.57 -5.31 2.00
N GLN A 84 15.07 -5.72 0.82
CA GLN A 84 16.44 -5.47 0.38
C GLN A 84 16.71 -4.00 0.06
N ALA A 85 15.71 -3.28 -0.47
CA ALA A 85 15.85 -1.86 -0.77
C ALA A 85 15.85 -0.97 0.48
N GLY A 86 15.48 -1.52 1.64
CA GLY A 86 15.18 -0.76 2.86
C GLY A 86 13.83 -0.05 2.75
N GLU A 87 13.09 0.04 3.86
CA GLU A 87 11.86 0.83 3.87
C GLU A 87 12.18 2.28 3.47
N PRO A 88 11.42 2.92 2.56
CA PRO A 88 11.58 4.35 2.40
C PRO A 88 11.28 5.03 3.74
N PRO A 89 11.99 6.12 4.07
CA PRO A 89 11.65 6.90 5.25
C PRO A 89 10.17 7.28 5.16
N ALA A 90 9.42 7.02 6.23
CA ALA A 90 8.05 7.47 6.35
C ALA A 90 8.03 9.00 6.19
N GLN A 91 7.74 9.48 4.98
CA GLN A 91 7.43 10.88 4.73
C GLN A 91 6.02 11.12 5.30
N GLY A 92 5.96 11.20 6.62
CA GLY A 92 4.72 11.30 7.39
C GLY A 92 4.93 11.79 8.83
N LEU A 93 6.13 11.62 9.41
CA LEU A 93 6.53 12.33 10.63
C LEU A 93 7.97 12.90 10.58
N ALA A 94 8.85 12.38 9.72
CA ALA A 94 10.22 12.89 9.61
C ALA A 94 10.30 14.33 9.02
N ALA A 95 9.23 14.82 8.39
CA ALA A 95 9.16 16.22 7.95
C ALA A 95 8.95 17.22 9.11
N LEU A 96 8.50 16.76 10.29
CA LEU A 96 8.36 17.61 11.47
C LEU A 96 9.61 17.62 12.36
N SER A 97 10.43 16.56 12.32
CA SER A 97 11.73 16.54 13.05
C SER A 97 12.88 17.22 12.30
N ALA A 98 12.64 17.77 11.10
CA ALA A 98 13.60 18.67 10.45
C ALA A 98 13.53 20.11 11.00
N VAL A 99 12.54 20.43 11.83
CA VAL A 99 12.46 21.67 12.61
C VAL A 99 12.93 21.38 14.04
N GLU A 100 14.21 21.03 14.21
CA GLU A 100 14.96 21.17 15.48
C GLU A 100 16.41 20.75 15.25
N LYS A 101 17.17 21.58 14.52
CA LYS A 101 18.60 21.70 14.81
C LYS A 101 18.77 22.85 15.80
N PRO A 102 19.01 22.59 17.09
CA PRO A 102 19.50 23.61 17.98
C PRO A 102 21.01 23.81 17.77
N SER A 103 21.41 25.08 17.69
CA SER A 103 22.75 25.62 17.99
C SER A 103 23.84 25.30 16.96
N ARG A 104 24.73 26.24 16.58
CA ARG A 104 25.44 27.29 17.31
C ARG A 104 25.76 28.47 16.39
#